data_AF-A0A0N7JHU2-F1
#
_entry.id   AF-A0A0N7JHU2-F1
#
_cell.length_a   1.000
_cell.length_b   1.000
_cell.length_c   1.000
_cell.angle_alpha   90.00
_cell.angle_beta   90.00
_cell.angle_gamma   90.00
#
_symmetry.space_group_name_H-M   'P 1'
#
loop_
_entity.id
_entity.type
_entity.pdbx_description
1 polymer ?
#
loop_
_entity_poly.entity_id
_entity_poly.type
_entity_poly.pdbx_seq_one_letter_code
_entity_poly.pdbx_strand_id
1 'polypeptide(L)'
;MADDGLTLKIDAALAERIRARAEAAGQTVEDHVLTILSHAVEEPGLEDNETRWNGAPGLIERFGAFNEGSEAYDDQIDRICDEAERTGGVPFEVFQERLRNLGQRR
;
A
#
# COMPACT_ATOMS: atom_id res chain seq x y z
N MET A 1 19.63 6.60 -15.56
CA MET A 1 19.15 6.53 -14.17
C MET A 1 18.01 7.52 -14.08
N ALA A 2 16.78 7.04 -13.95
CA ALA A 2 15.63 7.92 -13.78
C ALA A 2 15.64 8.38 -12.33
N ASP A 3 15.69 9.68 -12.12
CA ASP A 3 15.52 10.29 -10.82
C ASP A 3 14.00 10.33 -10.56
N ASP A 4 13.45 9.19 -10.18
CA ASP A 4 12.02 9.05 -9.86
C ASP A 4 11.77 9.72 -8.50
N GLY A 5 11.61 11.04 -8.53
CA GLY A 5 11.32 11.85 -7.35
C GLY A 5 9.92 11.60 -6.79
N LEU A 6 9.81 11.53 -5.46
CA LEU A 6 8.53 11.40 -4.75
C LEU A 6 7.96 12.78 -4.39
N THR A 7 6.72 13.06 -4.79
CA THR A 7 6.01 14.29 -4.37
C THR A 7 5.21 14.03 -3.09
N LEU A 8 5.56 14.72 -2.00
CA LEU A 8 4.85 14.64 -0.72
C LEU A 8 3.86 15.79 -0.55
N LYS A 9 2.63 15.47 -0.14
CA LYS A 9 1.62 16.46 0.28
C LYS A 9 1.60 16.54 1.79
N ILE A 10 1.99 17.70 2.34
CA ILE A 10 2.01 17.97 3.77
C ILE A 10 1.23 19.24 4.09
N ASP A 11 0.79 19.36 5.34
CA ASP A 11 0.15 20.58 5.83
C ASP A 11 1.14 21.77 5.83
N ALA A 12 0.61 22.98 5.63
CA ALA A 12 1.40 24.20 5.55
C ALA A 12 2.20 24.48 6.83
N ALA A 13 1.63 24.21 8.02
CA ALA A 13 2.35 24.40 9.28
C ALA A 13 3.50 23.40 9.45
N LEU A 14 3.33 22.18 8.92
CA LEU A 14 4.39 21.17 8.93
C LEU A 14 5.51 21.56 7.94
N ALA A 15 5.17 22.08 6.76
CA ALA A 15 6.14 22.54 5.77
C ALA A 15 7.05 23.64 6.33
N GLU A 16 6.49 24.64 7.01
CA GLU A 16 7.28 25.72 7.62
C GLU A 16 8.19 25.21 8.74
N ARG A 17 7.72 24.26 9.55
CA ARG A 17 8.53 23.64 10.61
C ARG A 17 9.72 22.86 10.04
N ILE A 18 9.50 22.11 8.96
CA ILE A 18 10.57 21.36 8.27
C ILE A 18 11.58 22.33 7.68
N ARG A 19 11.11 23.39 7.01
CA ARG A 19 12.00 24.41 6.43
C ARG A 19 12.88 25.06 7.49
N ALA A 20 12.29 25.53 8.59
CA ALA A 20 13.03 26.15 9.69
C ALA A 20 14.07 25.21 10.31
N ARG A 21 13.77 23.91 10.41
CA ARG A 21 14.71 22.90 10.92
C ARG A 21 15.83 22.57 9.93
N ALA A 22 15.51 22.47 8.64
CA ALA A 22 16.51 22.27 7.60
C ALA A 22 17.51 23.44 7.57
N GLU A 23 17.00 24.68 7.63
CA GLU A 23 17.82 25.89 7.70
C GLU A 23 18.70 25.92 8.95
N ALA A 24 18.14 25.58 10.12
CA ALA A 24 18.90 25.48 11.37
C ALA A 24 20.00 24.40 11.33
N ALA A 25 19.79 23.33 10.56
CA ALA A 25 20.76 22.26 10.33
C ALA A 25 21.76 22.57 9.20
N GLY A 26 21.60 23.69 8.47
CA GLY A 26 22.39 24.01 7.29
C GLY A 26 22.18 23.04 6.12
N GLN A 27 21.04 22.35 6.09
CA GLN A 27 20.69 21.33 5.11
C GLN A 27 19.66 21.89 4.12
N THR A 28 19.59 21.27 2.94
CA THR A 28 18.45 21.48 2.05
C THR A 28 17.19 20.85 2.66
N VAL A 29 16.01 21.34 2.28
CA VAL A 29 14.73 20.76 2.75
C VAL A 29 14.62 19.30 2.33
N GLU A 30 15.06 18.96 1.13
CA GLU A 30 15.04 17.59 0.60
C GLU A 30 15.94 16.66 1.40
N ASP A 31 17.20 17.04 1.65
CA ASP A 31 18.13 16.23 2.45
C ASP A 31 17.61 16.03 3.88
N HIS A 32 17.02 17.07 4.46
CA HIS A 32 16.45 17.01 5.80
C HIS A 32 15.24 16.04 5.87
N VAL A 33 14.35 16.09 4.87
CA VAL A 33 13.21 15.18 4.77
C VAL A 33 13.66 13.75 4.53
N LEU A 34 14.63 13.53 3.64
CA LEU A 34 15.20 12.20 3.41
C LEU A 34 15.81 11.62 4.68
N THR A 35 16.56 12.42 5.44
CA THR A 35 17.12 11.99 6.74
C THR A 35 16.04 11.54 7.71
N ILE A 36 14.95 12.32 7.83
CA ILE A 36 13.81 11.97 8.69
C ILE A 36 13.15 10.66 8.23
N LEU A 37 12.90 10.50 6.93
CA LEU A 37 12.23 9.32 6.37
C LEU A 37 13.10 8.07 6.51
N SER A 38 14.41 8.17 6.28
CA SER A 38 15.33 7.07 6.49
C SER A 38 15.36 6.60 7.94
N HIS A 39 15.41 7.54 8.90
CA HIS A 39 15.35 7.19 10.32
C HIS A 39 14.03 6.57 10.73
N ALA A 40 12.92 7.02 10.15
CA ALA A 40 11.60 6.43 10.40
C ALA A 40 11.59 4.95 9.97
N VAL A 41 12.15 4.61 8.81
CA VAL A 41 12.25 3.22 8.33
C VAL A 41 13.20 2.36 9.17
N GLU A 42 14.27 2.96 9.70
CA GLU A 42 15.28 2.25 10.51
C GLU A 42 14.84 1.96 11.95
N GLU A 43 13.87 2.71 12.50
CA GLU A 43 13.34 2.41 13.84
C GLU A 43 12.48 1.13 13.83
N PRO A 44 12.92 0.04 14.50
CA PRO A 44 12.10 -1.15 14.64
C PRO A 44 10.99 -0.82 15.63
N GLY A 45 9.81 -0.49 15.12
CA GLY A 45 8.69 -0.05 15.94
C GLY A 45 7.65 0.82 15.24
N LEU A 46 7.86 1.21 13.99
CA LEU A 46 6.75 1.69 13.16
C LEU A 46 5.83 0.52 12.87
N GLU A 47 4.76 0.41 13.65
CA GLU A 47 3.62 -0.43 13.28
C GLU A 47 3.05 0.10 11.97
N ASP A 48 2.95 -0.76 10.96
CA ASP A 48 2.08 -0.51 9.81
C ASP A 48 0.72 -0.08 10.35
N ASN A 49 0.36 1.19 10.12
CA ASN A 49 -0.94 1.73 10.51
C ASN A 49 -2.06 1.27 9.56
N GLU A 50 -1.65 0.69 8.42
CA GLU A 50 -2.53 -0.09 7.59
C GLU A 50 -2.88 -1.33 8.38
N THR A 51 -4.18 -1.60 8.51
CA THR A 51 -4.64 -2.85 9.11
C THR A 51 -3.94 -3.97 8.34
N ARG A 52 -2.92 -4.60 8.95
CA ARG A 52 -2.16 -5.68 8.33
C ARG A 52 -3.16 -6.60 7.67
N TRP A 53 -3.15 -6.63 6.33
CA TRP A 53 -4.05 -7.50 5.61
C TRP A 53 -3.60 -8.92 5.90
N ASN A 54 -4.17 -9.51 6.95
CA ASN A 54 -4.14 -10.93 7.19
C ASN A 54 -5.07 -11.52 6.14
N GLY A 55 -4.51 -11.82 4.96
CA GLY A 55 -5.23 -12.44 3.84
C GLY A 55 -6.25 -13.44 4.37
N ALA A 56 -7.49 -13.40 3.85
CA ALA A 56 -8.47 -14.38 4.26
C ALA A 56 -7.83 -15.77 4.09
N PRO A 57 -7.72 -16.60 5.16
CA PRO A 57 -6.93 -17.84 5.09
C PRO A 57 -7.36 -18.75 3.93
N GLY A 58 -8.65 -18.73 3.59
CA GLY A 58 -9.20 -19.48 2.47
C GLY A 58 -8.81 -18.98 1.07
N LEU A 59 -8.28 -17.76 0.94
CA LEU A 59 -7.71 -17.26 -0.32
C LEU A 59 -6.30 -17.82 -0.53
N ILE A 60 -5.48 -17.89 0.52
CA ILE A 60 -4.13 -18.46 0.46
C ILE A 60 -4.18 -19.97 0.18
N GLU A 61 -5.11 -20.70 0.80
CA GLU A 61 -5.29 -22.14 0.53
C GLU A 61 -5.85 -22.42 -0.88
N ARG A 62 -6.69 -21.54 -1.42
CA ARG A 62 -7.32 -21.72 -2.74
C ARG A 62 -6.44 -21.24 -3.89
N PHE A 63 -5.60 -20.23 -3.65
CA PHE A 63 -4.86 -19.52 -4.69
C PHE A 63 -3.33 -19.50 -4.47
N GLY A 64 -2.82 -20.11 -3.40
CA GLY A 64 -1.40 -20.10 -3.07
C GLY A 64 -0.97 -18.81 -2.36
N ALA A 65 0.23 -18.82 -1.77
CA ALA A 65 0.81 -17.62 -1.19
C ALA A 65 1.06 -16.61 -2.31
N PHE A 66 0.42 -15.45 -2.22
CA PHE A 66 0.63 -14.31 -3.12
C PHE A 66 2.09 -13.84 -3.01
N ASN A 67 2.96 -14.42 -3.84
CA ASN A 67 4.26 -13.83 -4.11
C ASN A 67 4.09 -12.94 -5.34
N GLU A 68 3.92 -11.65 -5.08
CA GLU A 68 3.63 -10.58 -6.04
C GLU A 68 4.68 -10.46 -7.17
N GLY A 69 5.82 -11.16 -7.06
CA GLY A 69 6.87 -11.20 -8.08
C GLY A 69 7.03 -12.55 -8.81
N SER A 70 6.00 -13.40 -8.87
CA SER A 70 6.08 -14.70 -9.55
C SER A 70 5.20 -14.76 -10.79
N GLU A 71 5.69 -15.37 -11.86
CA GLU A 71 4.94 -15.59 -13.12
C GLU A 71 3.60 -16.33 -12.88
N ALA A 72 3.56 -17.20 -11.86
CA ALA A 72 2.34 -17.90 -11.44
C ALA A 72 1.27 -16.98 -10.79
N TYR A 73 1.68 -15.84 -10.21
CA TYR A 73 0.77 -14.81 -9.72
C TYR A 73 0.14 -14.04 -10.88
N ASP A 74 0.95 -13.67 -11.87
CA ASP A 74 0.48 -12.95 -13.07
C ASP A 74 -0.52 -13.81 -13.86
N ASP A 75 -0.19 -15.09 -14.11
CA ASP A 75 -1.09 -16.07 -14.76
C ASP A 75 -2.40 -16.26 -13.99
N GLN A 76 -2.37 -16.11 -12.67
CA GLN A 76 -3.54 -16.25 -11.83
C GLN A 76 -4.46 -15.02 -11.93
N ILE A 77 -3.90 -13.82 -11.98
CA ILE A 77 -4.67 -12.60 -12.19
C ILE A 77 -5.36 -12.64 -13.55
N ASP A 78 -4.65 -13.03 -14.60
CA ASP A 78 -5.21 -13.16 -15.95
C ASP A 78 -6.37 -14.17 -15.98
N ARG A 79 -6.22 -15.32 -15.32
CA ARG A 79 -7.30 -16.31 -15.20
C ARG A 79 -8.56 -15.76 -14.51
N ILE A 80 -8.38 -14.96 -13.46
CA ILE A 80 -9.51 -14.35 -12.74
C ILE A 80 -10.22 -13.34 -13.64
N CYS A 81 -9.47 -12.54 -14.40
CA CYS A 81 -10.01 -11.61 -15.39
C CYS A 81 -10.80 -12.34 -16.48
N ASP A 82 -10.24 -13.39 -17.07
CA ASP A 82 -10.90 -14.22 -18.09
C ASP A 82 -12.20 -14.85 -17.58
N GLU A 83 -12.23 -15.30 -16.33
CA GLU A 83 -13.42 -15.87 -15.71
C GLU A 83 -14.49 -14.80 -15.43
N ALA A 84 -14.08 -13.61 -14.99
CA ALA A 84 -14.99 -12.48 -14.79
C ALA A 84 -15.62 -12.04 -16.12
N GLU A 85 -14.84 -11.92 -17.19
CA GLU A 85 -15.37 -11.60 -18.52
C GLU A 85 -16.37 -12.66 -19.01
N ARG A 86 -16.08 -13.95 -18.77
CA ARG A 86 -16.95 -15.06 -19.16
C ARG A 86 -18.26 -15.11 -18.38
N THR A 87 -18.24 -14.74 -17.11
CA THR A 87 -19.40 -14.81 -16.21
C THR A 87 -20.17 -13.49 -16.09
N GLY A 88 -19.64 -12.42 -16.70
CA GLY A 88 -20.15 -11.05 -16.58
C GLY A 88 -19.73 -10.34 -15.28
N GLY A 89 -18.85 -10.95 -14.49
CA GLY A 89 -18.38 -10.43 -13.21
C GLY A 89 -19.51 -10.25 -12.18
N VAL A 90 -19.26 -9.45 -11.16
CA VAL A 90 -20.29 -8.99 -10.22
C VAL A 90 -20.28 -7.46 -10.20
N PRO A 91 -21.45 -6.79 -10.15
CA PRO A 91 -21.51 -5.36 -9.95
C PRO A 91 -20.75 -4.95 -8.68
N PHE A 92 -20.08 -3.80 -8.75
CA PHE A 92 -19.18 -3.36 -7.69
C PHE A 92 -19.92 -3.16 -6.36
N GLU A 93 -21.18 -2.75 -6.39
CA GLU A 93 -22.05 -2.58 -5.23
C GLU A 93 -22.33 -3.92 -4.53
N VAL A 94 -22.58 -4.97 -5.30
CA VAL A 94 -22.80 -6.34 -4.80
C VAL A 94 -21.49 -6.89 -4.20
N PHE A 95 -20.35 -6.59 -4.83
CA PHE A 95 -19.04 -6.94 -4.31
C PHE A 95 -18.74 -6.22 -2.99
N GLN A 96 -19.00 -4.92 -2.91
CA GLN A 96 -18.84 -4.13 -1.68
C GLN A 96 -19.73 -4.65 -0.55
N GLU A 97 -20.98 -5.00 -0.84
CA GLU A 97 -21.89 -5.57 0.15
C GLU A 97 -21.40 -6.94 0.66
N ARG A 98 -20.86 -7.79 -0.22
CA ARG A 98 -20.24 -9.06 0.17
C ARG A 98 -19.01 -8.86 1.05
N LEU A 99 -18.19 -7.84 0.77
CA LEU A 99 -17.04 -7.50 1.61
C LEU A 99 -17.46 -7.00 2.99
N ARG A 100 -18.49 -6.13 3.07
CA ARG A 100 -19.02 -5.63 4.34
C ARG A 100 -19.59 -6.74 5.23
N ASN A 101 -20.10 -7.79 4.61
CA ASN A 101 -20.67 -8.95 5.30
C ASN A 101 -19.70 -10.14 5.40
N LEU A 102 -18.44 -9.98 4.98
CA LEU A 102 -17.44 -11.05 5.01
C LEU A 102 -17.12 -11.43 6.46
N GLY A 103 -17.40 -12.68 6.85
CA GLY A 103 -17.17 -13.18 8.21
C GLY A 103 -18.35 -13.03 9.17
N GLN A 104 -19.44 -12.35 8.77
CA GLN A 104 -20.68 -12.38 9.54
C GLN A 104 -21.43 -13.68 9.20
N ARG A 105 -21.57 -14.56 10.20
CA ARG A 105 -22.36 -15.79 10.07
C ARG A 105 -23.81 -15.38 9.77
N ARG A 106 -24.32 -15.79 8.60
CA ARG A 106 -25.76 -15.74 8.27
C ARG A 106 -26.59 -16.53 9.28
#